data_AF-A0A7J8QSH5-F1
#
_entry.id   AF-A0A7J8QSH5-F1
#
_cell.length_a   1.000
_cell.length_b   1.000
_cell.length_c   1.000
_cell.angle_alpha   90.00
_cell.angle_beta   90.00
_cell.angle_gamma   90.00
#
_symmetry.space_group_name_H-M   'P 1'
#
loop_
_entity.id
_entity.type
_entity.pdbx_description
1 polymer ?
#
loop_
_entity_poly.entity_id
_entity_poly.type
_entity_poly.pdbx_seq_one_letter_code
_entity_poly.pdbx_strand_id
1 'polypeptide(L)'
;ETSSRKSRESSKGGGSSAGDQRWKGNYSQTNNALETKADAWQNAELHKLNKRYENMKASIHEWEKEKKVRAKVKMERKKKELEKKIKRSHQVYQLKISRIDDIAGGARAQVDEKRRNEELKIKEKAKQIRATGFVPFTCLCF
;
A
#
# COMPACT_ATOMS: atom_id res chain seq x y z
N GLU A 1 73.30 -61.94 -33.76
CA GLU A 1 73.25 -61.53 -35.18
C GLU A 1 72.67 -60.13 -35.22
N THR A 2 73.52 -59.09 -35.31
CA THR A 2 73.71 -58.25 -36.52
C THR A 2 72.37 -57.72 -37.06
N SER A 3 72.10 -56.41 -37.15
CA SER A 3 72.74 -55.45 -38.06
C SER A 3 71.96 -54.13 -37.93
N SER A 4 72.58 -53.02 -37.52
CA SER A 4 73.09 -51.95 -38.41
C SER A 4 72.21 -50.68 -38.38
N ARG A 5 72.69 -49.69 -37.63
CA ARG A 5 72.28 -48.28 -37.73
C ARG A 5 72.94 -47.69 -38.97
N LYS A 6 72.15 -47.18 -39.91
CA LYS A 6 72.64 -46.40 -41.05
C LYS A 6 72.26 -44.93 -40.87
N SER A 7 73.27 -44.12 -40.59
CA SER A 7 73.23 -42.66 -40.65
C SER A 7 72.84 -42.19 -42.06
N ARG A 8 72.03 -41.14 -42.14
CA ARG A 8 71.78 -40.42 -43.38
C ARG A 8 71.91 -38.92 -43.11
N GLU A 9 73.09 -38.39 -43.39
CA GLU A 9 73.31 -36.97 -43.63
C GLU A 9 72.76 -36.63 -45.03
N SER A 10 72.08 -35.50 -45.15
CA SER A 10 71.84 -34.87 -46.45
C SER A 10 71.75 -33.37 -46.29
N SER A 11 72.41 -32.72 -47.24
CA SER A 11 72.93 -31.36 -47.22
C SER A 11 71.89 -30.28 -47.42
N LYS A 12 72.31 -29.07 -47.05
CA LYS A 12 71.74 -27.75 -47.37
C LYS A 12 71.12 -27.65 -48.76
N GLY A 13 69.94 -27.04 -48.82
CA GLY A 13 69.39 -26.40 -50.01
C GLY A 13 68.64 -25.14 -49.60
N GLY A 14 69.21 -23.96 -49.88
CA GLY A 14 68.51 -22.69 -49.78
C GLY A 14 67.56 -22.48 -50.97
N GLY A 15 66.48 -21.73 -50.75
CA GLY A 15 65.62 -21.28 -51.83
C GLY A 15 64.26 -20.72 -51.38
N SER A 16 64.08 -19.41 -51.63
CA SER A 16 62.80 -18.73 -51.93
C SER A 16 61.81 -18.40 -50.80
N SER A 17 62.08 -17.31 -50.06
CA SER A 17 61.18 -16.67 -49.08
C SER A 17 60.25 -15.59 -49.70
N ALA A 18 59.63 -15.86 -50.85
CA ALA A 18 58.69 -14.93 -51.49
C ALA A 18 57.25 -15.48 -51.62
N GLY A 19 57.06 -16.81 -51.59
CA GLY A 19 55.76 -17.46 -51.70
C GLY A 19 54.97 -17.56 -50.37
N ASP A 20 55.67 -17.73 -49.24
CA ASP A 20 55.05 -17.96 -47.93
C ASP A 20 54.33 -16.73 -47.35
N GLN A 21 54.78 -15.52 -47.69
CA GLN A 21 54.20 -14.28 -47.16
C GLN A 21 52.80 -14.01 -47.74
N ARG A 22 52.55 -14.40 -48.99
CA ARG A 22 51.26 -14.24 -49.69
C ARG A 22 50.18 -15.18 -49.15
N TRP A 23 50.56 -16.40 -48.77
CA TRP A 23 49.63 -17.38 -48.17
C TRP A 23 49.26 -17.04 -46.72
N LYS A 24 50.21 -16.51 -45.93
CA LYS A 24 49.93 -16.04 -44.56
C LYS A 24 48.98 -14.84 -44.53
N GLY A 25 49.15 -13.87 -45.44
CA GLY A 25 48.26 -12.69 -45.52
C GLY A 25 46.80 -13.04 -45.79
N ASN A 26 46.55 -13.95 -46.74
CA ASN A 26 45.19 -14.40 -47.05
C ASN A 26 44.56 -15.23 -45.93
N TYR A 27 45.33 -16.11 -45.28
CA TYR A 27 44.83 -16.93 -44.15
C TYR A 27 44.45 -16.07 -42.94
N SER A 28 45.30 -15.09 -42.57
CA SER A 28 44.98 -14.15 -41.50
C SER A 28 43.74 -13.32 -41.82
N GLN A 29 43.58 -12.88 -43.07
CA GLN A 29 42.41 -12.10 -43.49
C GLN A 29 41.12 -12.93 -43.50
N THR A 30 41.17 -14.22 -43.86
CA THR A 30 40.01 -15.12 -43.77
C THR A 30 39.64 -15.47 -42.33
N ASN A 31 40.61 -15.67 -41.43
CA ASN A 31 40.33 -15.92 -40.02
C ASN A 31 39.70 -14.68 -39.37
N ASN A 32 40.25 -13.49 -39.62
CA ASN A 32 39.66 -12.24 -39.13
C ASN A 32 38.20 -12.06 -39.60
N ALA A 33 37.90 -12.42 -40.85
CA ALA A 33 36.53 -12.37 -41.39
C ALA A 33 35.60 -13.42 -40.76
N LEU A 34 36.12 -14.60 -40.37
CA LEU A 34 35.35 -15.61 -39.65
C LEU A 34 35.07 -15.20 -38.20
N GLU A 35 36.07 -14.68 -37.49
CA GLU A 35 35.91 -14.12 -36.14
C GLU A 35 34.87 -12.98 -36.14
N THR A 36 34.95 -12.06 -37.12
CA THR A 36 33.98 -10.96 -37.24
C THR A 36 32.54 -11.48 -37.45
N LYS A 37 32.37 -12.58 -38.20
CA LYS A 37 31.05 -13.21 -38.40
C LYS A 37 30.55 -13.92 -37.14
N ALA A 38 31.46 -14.59 -36.41
CA ALA A 38 31.15 -15.23 -35.14
C ALA A 38 30.70 -14.20 -34.09
N ASP A 39 31.42 -13.09 -33.98
CA ASP A 39 31.07 -11.97 -33.10
C ASP A 39 29.73 -11.35 -33.47
N ALA A 40 29.47 -11.13 -34.77
CA ALA A 40 28.19 -10.60 -35.23
C ALA A 40 27.03 -11.53 -34.85
N TRP A 41 27.21 -12.85 -34.99
CA TRP A 41 26.22 -13.84 -34.60
C TRP A 41 26.03 -13.90 -33.08
N GLN A 42 27.12 -13.93 -32.31
CA GLN A 42 27.08 -13.91 -30.85
C GLN A 42 26.35 -12.66 -30.33
N ASN A 43 26.69 -11.48 -30.85
CA ASN A 43 26.04 -10.23 -30.48
C ASN A 43 24.56 -10.22 -30.83
N ALA A 44 24.17 -10.76 -31.99
CA ALA A 44 22.78 -10.90 -32.37
C ALA A 44 22.01 -11.83 -31.40
N GLU A 45 22.63 -12.93 -30.98
CA GLU A 45 21.99 -13.88 -30.06
C GLU A 45 21.89 -13.34 -28.63
N LEU A 46 22.95 -12.66 -28.13
CA LEU A 46 22.91 -11.93 -26.87
C LEU A 46 21.83 -10.84 -26.89
N HIS A 47 21.67 -10.12 -27.99
CA HIS A 47 20.62 -9.11 -28.12
C HIS A 47 19.21 -9.73 -28.05
N LYS A 48 18.98 -10.86 -28.73
CA LYS A 48 17.70 -11.59 -28.63
C LYS A 48 17.44 -12.08 -27.21
N LEU A 49 18.45 -12.63 -26.54
CA LEU A 49 18.38 -13.10 -25.16
C LEU A 49 18.00 -11.94 -24.23
N ASN A 50 18.74 -10.84 -24.29
CA ASN A 50 18.51 -9.66 -23.47
C ASN A 50 17.09 -9.13 -23.68
N LYS A 51 16.65 -9.00 -24.94
CA LYS A 51 15.28 -8.55 -25.25
C LYS A 51 14.20 -9.45 -24.62
N ARG A 52 14.38 -10.77 -24.62
CA ARG A 52 13.44 -11.70 -23.97
C ARG A 52 13.39 -11.50 -22.46
N TYR A 53 14.55 -11.33 -21.80
CA TYR A 53 14.60 -11.12 -20.36
C TYR A 53 14.07 -9.75 -19.94
N GLU A 54 14.34 -8.70 -20.71
CA GLU A 54 13.77 -7.38 -20.44
C GLU A 54 12.25 -7.39 -20.54
N ASN A 55 11.68 -8.07 -21.55
CA ASN A 55 10.24 -8.27 -21.64
C ASN A 55 9.69 -9.04 -20.42
N MET A 56 10.37 -10.12 -20.00
CA MET A 56 9.95 -10.90 -18.84
C MET A 56 10.00 -10.08 -17.55
N LYS A 57 11.05 -9.29 -17.34
CA LYS A 57 11.18 -8.36 -16.20
C LYS A 57 10.04 -7.34 -16.21
N ALA A 58 9.74 -6.75 -17.37
CA ALA A 58 8.63 -5.80 -17.51
C ALA A 58 7.29 -6.46 -17.10
N SER A 59 7.00 -7.66 -17.60
CA SER A 59 5.77 -8.39 -17.23
C SER A 59 5.70 -8.74 -15.74
N ILE A 60 6.82 -9.15 -15.13
CA ILE A 60 6.88 -9.39 -13.68
C ILE A 60 6.57 -8.10 -12.93
N HIS A 61 7.18 -6.99 -13.34
CA HIS A 61 7.00 -5.71 -12.67
C HIS A 61 5.56 -5.19 -12.77
N GLU A 62 4.93 -5.30 -13.94
CA GLU A 62 3.53 -4.95 -14.15
C GLU A 62 2.61 -5.77 -13.27
N TRP A 63 2.82 -7.09 -13.22
CA TRP A 63 2.03 -7.99 -12.37
C TRP A 63 2.19 -7.64 -10.89
N GLU A 64 3.41 -7.39 -10.41
CA GLU A 64 3.65 -6.94 -9.04
C GLU A 64 2.91 -5.64 -8.72
N LYS A 65 3.00 -4.66 -9.61
CA LYS A 65 2.32 -3.36 -9.45
C LYS A 65 0.82 -3.56 -9.37
N GLU A 66 0.25 -4.40 -10.24
CA GLU A 66 -1.17 -4.72 -10.23
C GLU A 66 -1.59 -5.38 -8.91
N LYS A 67 -0.83 -6.36 -8.42
CA LYS A 67 -1.13 -7.02 -7.13
C LYS A 67 -1.04 -6.05 -5.96
N LYS A 68 -0.02 -5.18 -5.92
CA LYS A 68 0.12 -4.14 -4.89
C LYS A 68 -1.06 -3.16 -4.92
N VAL A 69 -1.49 -2.70 -6.09
CA VAL A 69 -2.66 -1.82 -6.24
C VAL A 69 -3.94 -2.54 -5.78
N ARG A 70 -4.17 -3.78 -6.19
CA ARG A 70 -5.33 -4.58 -5.75
C ARG A 70 -5.36 -4.75 -4.23
N ALA A 71 -4.21 -5.02 -3.61
CA ALA A 71 -4.10 -5.14 -2.15
C ALA A 71 -4.42 -3.80 -1.44
N LYS A 72 -3.84 -2.70 -1.94
CA LYS A 72 -4.11 -1.35 -1.41
C LYS A 72 -5.59 -0.99 -1.50
N VAL A 73 -6.24 -1.21 -2.64
CA VAL A 73 -7.67 -0.93 -2.83
C VAL A 73 -8.54 -1.75 -1.85
N LYS A 74 -8.21 -3.04 -1.64
CA LYS A 74 -8.93 -3.87 -0.67
C LYS A 74 -8.78 -3.35 0.76
N MET A 75 -7.57 -2.95 1.14
CA MET A 75 -7.28 -2.38 2.46
C MET A 75 -8.06 -1.06 2.67
N GLU A 76 -8.00 -0.14 1.72
CA GLU A 76 -8.70 1.15 1.79
C GLU A 76 -10.22 1.00 1.86
N ARG A 77 -10.80 0.02 1.14
CA ARG A 77 -12.24 -0.30 1.25
C ARG A 77 -12.61 -0.72 2.68
N LYS A 78 -11.86 -1.66 3.26
CA LYS A 78 -12.09 -2.10 4.65
C LYS A 78 -11.95 -0.95 5.65
N LYS A 79 -10.93 -0.09 5.47
CA LYS A 79 -10.72 1.10 6.32
C LYS A 79 -11.94 2.03 6.27
N LYS A 80 -12.43 2.36 5.07
CA LYS A 80 -13.63 3.21 4.90
C LYS A 80 -14.88 2.60 5.52
N GLU A 81 -15.07 1.29 5.41
CA GLU A 81 -16.19 0.59 6.05
C GLU A 81 -16.13 0.67 7.58
N LEU A 82 -14.95 0.48 8.17
CA LEU A 82 -14.74 0.61 9.60
C LEU A 82 -14.97 2.05 10.08
N GLU A 83 -14.42 3.04 9.38
CA GLU A 83 -14.65 4.46 9.68
C GLU A 83 -16.14 4.81 9.65
N LYS A 84 -16.89 4.29 8.66
CA LYS A 84 -18.34 4.46 8.58
C LYS A 84 -19.07 3.84 9.76
N LYS A 85 -18.65 2.64 10.21
CA LYS A 85 -19.22 1.98 11.39
C LYS A 85 -18.93 2.76 12.68
N ILE A 86 -17.70 3.22 12.86
CA ILE A 86 -17.30 4.04 14.02
C ILE A 86 -18.13 5.34 14.05
N LYS A 87 -18.22 6.05 12.92
CA LYS A 87 -19.00 7.29 12.84
C LYS A 87 -20.47 7.10 13.20
N ARG A 88 -21.11 6.05 12.68
CA ARG A 88 -22.51 5.70 13.01
C ARG A 88 -22.67 5.37 14.49
N SER A 89 -21.79 4.55 15.04
CA SER A 89 -21.82 4.18 16.46
C SER A 89 -21.69 5.43 17.35
N HIS A 90 -20.76 6.32 17.02
CA HIS A 90 -20.58 7.59 17.71
C HIS A 90 -21.82 8.47 17.63
N GLN A 91 -22.46 8.60 16.47
CA GLN A 91 -23.72 9.35 16.33
C GLN A 91 -24.83 8.77 17.20
N VAL A 92 -25.00 7.45 17.22
CA VAL A 92 -25.99 6.78 18.06
C VAL A 92 -25.70 7.02 19.54
N TYR A 93 -24.43 6.97 19.95
CA TYR A 93 -24.03 7.29 21.32
C TYR A 93 -24.40 8.73 21.70
N GLN A 94 -24.06 9.71 20.86
CA GLN A 94 -24.38 11.12 21.12
C GLN A 94 -25.90 11.35 21.20
N LEU A 95 -26.68 10.71 20.33
CA LEU A 95 -28.14 10.77 20.39
C LEU A 95 -28.70 10.19 21.70
N LYS A 96 -28.12 9.09 22.19
CA LYS A 96 -28.52 8.50 23.48
C LYS A 96 -28.23 9.44 24.65
N ILE A 97 -27.04 10.07 24.67
CA ILE A 97 -26.68 11.04 25.69
C ILE A 97 -27.64 12.24 25.65
N SER A 98 -27.84 12.84 24.48
CA SER A 98 -28.79 13.96 24.31
C SER A 98 -30.19 13.59 24.78
N ARG A 99 -30.67 12.37 24.47
CA ARG A 99 -31.99 11.91 24.92
C ARG A 99 -32.07 11.78 26.43
N ILE A 100 -31.03 11.29 27.08
CA ILE A 100 -30.96 11.19 28.55
C ILE A 100 -31.00 12.61 29.15
N ASP A 101 -30.22 13.53 28.59
CA ASP A 101 -30.15 14.92 29.05
C ASP A 101 -31.49 15.65 28.88
N ASP A 102 -32.20 15.44 27.77
CA ASP A 102 -33.52 16.01 27.52
C ASP A 102 -34.55 15.51 28.55
N ILE A 103 -34.57 14.19 28.79
CA ILE A 103 -35.49 13.59 29.78
C ILE A 103 -35.18 14.12 31.17
N ALA A 104 -33.90 14.12 31.57
CA ALA A 104 -33.48 14.58 32.88
C ALA A 104 -33.72 16.08 33.05
N GLY A 105 -33.50 16.88 32.00
CA GLY A 105 -33.79 18.31 31.95
C GLY A 105 -35.28 18.58 32.12
N GLY A 106 -36.14 17.85 31.41
CA GLY A 106 -37.59 17.94 31.55
C GLY A 106 -38.07 17.56 32.96
N ALA A 107 -37.52 16.51 33.56
CA ALA A 107 -37.85 16.11 34.93
C ALA A 107 -37.46 17.18 35.95
N ARG A 108 -36.26 17.76 35.84
CA ARG A 108 -35.82 18.88 36.71
C ARG A 108 -36.74 20.10 36.54
N ALA A 109 -37.08 20.46 35.30
CA ALA A 109 -37.96 21.58 35.03
C ALA A 109 -39.36 21.41 35.66
N GLN A 110 -39.93 20.19 35.62
CA GLN A 110 -41.21 19.90 36.28
C GLN A 110 -41.11 20.02 37.81
N VAL A 111 -40.03 19.53 38.42
CA VAL A 111 -39.79 19.67 39.88
C VAL A 111 -39.66 21.15 40.25
N ASP A 112 -38.89 21.93 39.49
CA ASP A 112 -38.73 23.36 39.72
C ASP A 112 -40.03 24.14 39.55
N GLU A 113 -40.86 23.79 38.57
CA GLU A 113 -42.19 24.36 38.37
C GLU A 113 -43.10 24.05 39.56
N LYS A 114 -43.12 22.80 40.04
CA LYS A 114 -43.90 22.41 41.22
C LYS A 114 -43.48 23.19 42.46
N ARG A 115 -42.17 23.31 42.70
CA ARG A 115 -41.62 24.13 43.80
C ARG A 115 -42.07 25.58 43.70
N ARG A 116 -41.92 26.21 42.51
CA ARG A 116 -42.35 27.60 42.28
C ARG A 116 -43.84 27.79 42.57
N ASN A 117 -44.68 26.86 42.15
CA ASN A 117 -46.13 26.90 42.41
C ASN A 117 -46.47 26.74 43.89
N GLU A 118 -45.79 25.85 44.61
CA GLU A 118 -45.96 25.70 46.06
C GLU A 118 -45.49 26.95 46.81
N GLU A 119 -44.35 27.54 46.44
CA GLU A 119 -43.87 28.81 46.98
C GLU A 119 -44.86 29.96 46.73
N LEU A 120 -45.47 30.04 45.55
CA LEU A 120 -46.50 31.02 45.23
C LEU A 120 -47.73 30.85 46.13
N LYS A 121 -48.24 29.62 46.30
CA LYS A 121 -49.35 29.32 47.22
C LYS A 121 -49.04 29.72 48.66
N ILE A 122 -47.82 29.45 49.13
CA ILE A 122 -47.38 29.85 50.48
C ILE A 122 -47.38 31.39 50.60
N LYS A 123 -46.83 32.09 49.61
CA LYS A 123 -46.79 33.56 49.57
C LYS A 123 -48.21 34.16 49.55
N GLU A 124 -49.14 33.58 48.80
CA GLU A 124 -50.55 34.00 48.77
C GLU A 124 -51.24 33.83 50.12
N LYS A 125 -51.10 32.66 50.76
CA LYS A 125 -51.63 32.43 52.11
C LYS A 125 -51.05 33.42 53.13
N ALA A 126 -49.74 33.69 53.06
CA ALA A 126 -49.10 34.67 53.92
C ALA A 126 -49.65 36.09 53.69
N LYS A 127 -49.93 36.48 52.44
CA LYS A 127 -50.59 37.77 52.12
C LYS A 127 -52.01 37.83 52.70
N GLN A 128 -52.78 36.75 52.58
CA GLN A 128 -54.13 36.67 53.13
C GLN A 128 -54.11 36.85 54.66
N ILE A 129 -53.23 36.14 55.37
CA ILE A 129 -53.08 36.26 56.83
C ILE A 129 -52.74 37.71 57.23
N ARG A 130 -51.83 38.38 56.51
CA ARG A 130 -51.49 39.79 56.80
C ARG A 130 -52.67 40.73 56.58
N ALA A 131 -53.58 40.41 55.65
CA ALA A 131 -54.74 41.23 55.33
C ALA A 131 -55.93 41.02 56.29
N THR A 132 -56.22 39.77 56.68
CA THR A 132 -57.39 39.44 57.52
C THR A 132 -57.08 39.11 58.97
N GLY A 133 -55.81 38.84 59.32
CA GLY A 133 -55.40 38.41 60.66
C GLY A 133 -55.73 36.95 60.99
N PHE A 134 -56.30 36.19 60.06
CA PHE A 134 -56.76 34.80 60.26
C PHE A 134 -56.00 33.80 59.38
N VAL A 135 -55.67 32.64 59.93
CA VAL A 135 -54.96 31.56 59.23
C VAL A 135 -55.94 30.67 58.45
N PRO A 136 -55.83 30.55 57.12
CA PRO A 136 -56.72 29.72 56.32
C PRO A 136 -56.58 28.23 56.67
N PHE A 137 -57.69 27.58 57.05
CA PHE A 137 -57.73 26.13 57.31
C PHE A 137 -57.80 25.34 55.99
N THR A 138 -57.00 24.27 55.87
CA THR A 138 -57.07 23.31 54.75
C THR A 138 -57.72 22.01 55.20
N CYS A 139 -58.83 21.57 54.57
CA CYS A 139 -59.43 20.22 54.76
C CYS A 139 -58.39 19.16 54.39
N LEU A 140 -58.00 18.31 55.35
CA LEU A 140 -57.11 17.15 55.14
C LEU A 140 -57.94 15.89 54.88
N CYS A 141 -58.63 15.89 53.75
CA CYS A 141 -59.63 14.89 53.43
C CYS A 141 -58.95 13.88 52.47
N PHE A 142 -58.59 12.70 53.03
CA PHE A 142 -57.78 11.62 52.44
C PHE A 142 -58.50 10.82 51.35
#